data_AF-A0AAV8Y6G5-F1
#
_entry.id   AF-A0AAV8Y6G5-F1
#
_cell.length_a   1.000
_cell.length_b   1.000
_cell.length_c   1.000
_cell.angle_alpha   90.00
_cell.angle_beta   90.00
_cell.angle_gamma   90.00
#
_symmetry.space_group_name_H-M   'P 1'
#
loop_
_entity.id
_entity.type
_entity.pdbx_description
1 polymer ?
#
loop_
_entity_poly.entity_id
_entity_poly.type
_entity_poly.pdbx_seq_one_letter_code
_entity_poly.pdbx_strand_id
1 'polypeptide(L)'
;MAISPPSNIINYDETNLNNDPGKRKIITKRGCKYPERVMNQTKYAVSIIFAASEDGVLLPSYVVYKAKHLYSTWIQGGPSKLNF
;
A
#
# COMPACT_ATOMS: atom_id res chain seq x y z
N MET A 1 -0.51 -21.42 -34.29
CA MET A 1 -0.46 -21.00 -32.87
C MET A 1 -1.60 -20.03 -32.64
N ALA A 2 -2.58 -20.36 -31.80
CA ALA A 2 -3.62 -19.40 -31.45
C ALA A 2 -3.04 -18.39 -30.46
N ILE A 3 -3.12 -17.12 -30.79
CA ILE A 3 -2.72 -16.02 -29.90
C ILE A 3 -3.91 -15.82 -28.96
N SER A 4 -3.70 -16.03 -27.66
CA SER A 4 -4.73 -15.74 -26.66
C SER A 4 -5.05 -14.25 -26.70
N PRO A 5 -6.33 -13.83 -26.61
CA PRO A 5 -6.67 -12.43 -26.41
C PRO A 5 -5.90 -11.85 -25.21
N PRO A 6 -5.33 -10.64 -25.31
CA PRO A 6 -4.61 -9.99 -24.19
C PRO A 6 -5.47 -9.85 -22.93
N SER A 7 -6.79 -9.72 -23.08
CA SER A 7 -7.77 -9.70 -22.00
C SER A 7 -7.78 -10.97 -21.13
N ASN A 8 -7.26 -12.09 -21.65
CA ASN A 8 -7.25 -13.37 -20.94
C ASN A 8 -5.94 -13.61 -20.16
N ILE A 9 -4.94 -12.75 -20.34
CA ILE A 9 -3.68 -12.82 -19.61
C ILE A 9 -3.79 -11.85 -18.44
N ILE A 10 -3.92 -12.40 -17.22
CA ILE A 10 -4.00 -11.62 -15.98
C ILE A 10 -2.70 -11.80 -15.21
N ASN A 11 -2.07 -10.68 -14.86
CA ASN A 11 -0.99 -10.65 -13.88
C ASN A 11 -1.52 -10.07 -12.57
N TYR A 12 -1.00 -10.56 -11.45
CA TYR A 12 -1.31 -10.02 -10.13
C TYR A 12 -0.09 -10.07 -9.23
N ASP A 13 0.00 -9.12 -8.32
CA ASP A 13 1.04 -9.10 -7.29
C ASP A 13 0.54 -8.42 -6.00
N GLU A 14 1.18 -8.77 -4.89
CA GLU A 14 0.89 -8.25 -3.56
C GLU A 14 1.91 -7.16 -3.20
N THR A 15 1.42 -5.95 -2.87
CA THR A 15 2.26 -4.86 -2.38
C THR A 15 1.89 -4.49 -0.95
N ASN A 16 2.90 -4.42 -0.09
CA ASN A 16 2.75 -4.01 1.29
C ASN A 16 3.01 -2.51 1.48
N LEU A 17 2.01 -1.80 2.00
CA LEU A 17 2.07 -0.39 2.36
C LEU A 17 2.38 -0.26 3.85
N ASN A 18 3.58 0.24 4.15
CA ASN A 18 4.02 0.55 5.51
C ASN A 18 4.09 2.05 5.72
N ASN A 19 3.79 2.48 6.96
CA ASN A 19 4.06 3.84 7.39
C ASN A 19 5.54 4.00 7.77
N ASP A 20 6.42 4.02 6.77
CA ASP A 20 7.82 4.40 6.96
C ASP A 20 7.95 5.93 6.81
N PRO A 21 8.23 6.66 7.90
CA PRO A 21 8.31 8.11 7.86
C PRO A 21 9.55 8.63 7.12
N GLY A 22 10.45 7.74 6.68
CA GLY A 22 11.57 8.03 5.79
C GLY A 22 12.69 8.86 6.44
N LYS A 23 13.91 8.66 5.97
CA LYS A 23 15.03 9.55 6.30
C LYS A 23 15.01 10.75 5.36
N ARG A 24 14.86 11.97 5.89
CA ARG A 24 15.06 13.24 5.15
C ARG A 24 16.21 14.04 5.75
N LYS A 25 16.80 14.92 4.93
CA LYS A 25 17.69 15.99 5.39
C LYS A 25 16.99 16.77 6.52
N ILE A 26 17.68 16.96 7.63
CA ILE A 26 17.19 17.73 8.79
C ILE A 26 18.00 19.01 8.93
N ILE A 27 17.34 20.11 9.27
CA ILE A 27 17.99 21.39 9.60
C ILE A 27 18.17 21.42 11.10
N THR A 28 19.40 21.65 11.56
CA THR A 28 19.75 21.66 12.99
C THR A 28 20.46 22.97 13.33
N LYS A 29 20.43 23.34 14.62
CA LYS A 29 21.17 24.51 15.11
C LYS A 29 22.68 24.25 14.99
N ARG A 30 23.45 25.26 14.57
CA ARG A 30 24.92 25.21 14.50
C ARG A 30 25.50 24.77 15.85
N GLY A 31 26.27 23.68 15.85
CA GLY A 31 26.86 23.08 17.07
C GLY A 31 26.09 21.88 17.65
N CYS A 32 24.98 21.45 17.04
CA CYS A 32 24.30 20.22 17.44
C CYS A 32 25.15 18.98 17.09
N LYS A 33 25.69 18.31 18.12
CA LYS A 33 26.63 17.20 17.96
C LYS A 33 25.93 15.87 17.61
N TYR A 34 24.69 15.68 18.09
CA TYR A 34 23.88 14.47 17.88
C TYR A 34 22.39 14.82 17.73
N PRO A 35 21.93 15.23 16.54
CA PRO A 35 20.51 15.47 16.33
C PRO A 35 19.74 14.15 16.27
N GLU A 36 18.89 13.92 17.26
CA GLU A 36 17.96 12.78 17.26
C GLU A 36 16.65 13.15 16.60
N ARG A 37 16.16 12.25 15.75
CA ARG A 37 14.85 12.37 15.11
C ARG A 37 13.93 11.31 15.71
N VAL A 38 13.18 11.71 16.73
CA VAL A 38 12.14 10.85 17.32
C VAL A 38 10.96 10.82 16.36
N MET A 39 10.68 9.65 15.78
CA MET A 39 9.49 9.42 14.97
C MET A 39 8.75 8.21 15.50
N ASN A 40 7.51 8.43 15.90
CA ASN A 40 6.62 7.33 16.24
C ASN A 40 6.16 6.67 14.93
N GLN A 41 6.63 5.46 14.65
CA GLN A 41 6.04 4.60 13.64
C GLN A 41 5.04 3.65 14.29
N THR A 42 3.89 3.45 13.65
CA THR A 42 2.97 2.38 14.02
C THR A 42 3.44 1.08 13.34
N LYS A 43 3.22 -0.08 13.96
CA LYS A 43 3.43 -1.41 13.30
C LYS A 43 2.32 -1.73 12.28
N TYR A 44 1.74 -0.69 11.69
CA TYR A 44 0.62 -0.80 10.78
C TYR A 44 1.14 -1.06 9.37
N ALA A 45 0.63 -2.13 8.77
CA ALA A 45 0.94 -2.53 7.42
C ALA A 45 -0.36 -2.93 6.72
N VAL A 46 -0.64 -2.37 5.56
CA VAL A 46 -1.76 -2.79 4.70
C VAL A 46 -1.17 -3.51 3.52
N SER A 47 -1.61 -4.73 3.28
CA SER A 47 -1.26 -5.40 2.05
C SER A 47 -2.39 -5.24 1.03
N ILE A 48 -2.05 -4.97 -0.23
CA ILE A 48 -3.00 -4.79 -1.32
C ILE A 48 -2.57 -5.68 -2.49
N ILE A 49 -3.50 -6.46 -3.02
CA ILE A 49 -3.30 -7.22 -4.24
C ILE A 49 -3.86 -6.39 -5.41
N PHE A 50 -2.99 -6.11 -6.37
CA PHE A 50 -3.35 -5.51 -7.65
C PHE A 50 -3.38 -6.59 -8.71
N ALA A 51 -4.38 -6.56 -9.59
CA ALA A 51 -4.48 -7.45 -10.73
C ALA A 51 -4.84 -6.65 -11.98
N ALA A 52 -4.14 -6.91 -13.08
CA ALA A 52 -4.36 -6.25 -14.36
C ALA A 52 -4.22 -7.24 -15.51
N SER A 53 -4.99 -7.02 -16.58
CA SER A 53 -4.83 -7.75 -17.83
C SER A 53 -3.81 -7.08 -18.76
N GLU A 54 -3.29 -7.83 -19.73
CA GLU A 54 -2.30 -7.34 -20.71
C GLU A 54 -2.83 -6.18 -21.58
N ASP A 55 -4.15 -6.10 -21.79
CA ASP A 55 -4.81 -4.97 -22.46
C ASP A 55 -4.91 -3.70 -21.60
N GLY A 56 -4.40 -3.72 -20.37
CA GLY A 56 -4.31 -2.57 -19.46
C GLY A 56 -5.53 -2.37 -18.57
N VAL A 57 -6.51 -3.29 -18.56
CA VAL A 57 -7.64 -3.21 -17.63
C VAL A 57 -7.19 -3.60 -16.21
N LEU A 58 -7.31 -2.64 -15.28
CA LEU A 58 -7.09 -2.89 -13.86
C LEU A 58 -8.36 -3.48 -13.23
N LEU A 59 -8.24 -4.66 -12.62
CA LEU A 59 -9.31 -5.28 -11.86
C LEU A 59 -9.45 -4.61 -10.47
N PRO A 60 -10.61 -4.73 -9.80
CA PRO A 60 -10.78 -4.21 -8.44
C PRO A 60 -9.68 -4.73 -7.50
N SER A 61 -8.97 -3.81 -6.84
CA SER A 61 -7.91 -4.17 -5.88
C SER A 61 -8.49 -4.90 -4.67
N TYR A 62 -7.81 -5.93 -4.20
CA TYR A 62 -8.19 -6.65 -2.99
C TYR A 62 -7.32 -6.20 -1.82
N VAL A 63 -7.95 -5.68 -0.76
CA VAL A 63 -7.23 -5.17 0.41
C VAL A 63 -7.08 -6.27 1.45
N VAL A 64 -5.86 -6.74 1.63
CA VAL A 64 -5.50 -7.68 2.70
C VAL A 64 -5.09 -6.87 3.92
N TYR A 65 -6.08 -6.53 4.74
CA TYR A 65 -5.83 -5.83 5.99
C TYR A 65 -5.50 -6.84 7.11
N LYS A 66 -4.29 -6.74 7.69
CA LYS A 66 -3.90 -7.45 8.91
C LYS A 66 -3.56 -6.45 10.02
N ALA A 67 -4.45 -6.28 10.98
CA ALA A 67 -4.12 -5.64 12.26
C ALA A 67 -4.63 -6.45 13.44
N LYS A 68 -4.00 -6.24 14.60
CA LYS A 68 -4.39 -6.89 15.87
C LYS A 68 -5.83 -6.57 16.27
N HIS A 69 -6.32 -5.39 15.91
CA HIS A 69 -7.68 -4.93 16.15
C HIS A 69 -8.26 -4.38 14.84
N LEU A 70 -9.05 -5.20 14.15
CA LEU A 70 -9.72 -4.85 12.89
C LEU A 70 -11.01 -4.07 13.20
N TYR A 71 -10.96 -2.74 13.14
CA TYR A 71 -12.14 -1.89 13.36
C TYR A 71 -12.84 -1.57 12.04
N SER A 72 -14.15 -1.76 11.93
CA SER A 72 -14.91 -1.45 10.70
C SER A 72 -14.86 0.02 10.24
N THR A 73 -14.28 0.91 11.04
CA THR A 73 -14.05 2.31 10.67
C THR A 73 -13.08 2.47 9.52
N TRP A 74 -12.17 1.52 9.27
CA TRP A 74 -11.19 1.65 8.18
C TRP A 74 -11.80 1.54 6.77
N ILE A 75 -13.01 0.99 6.64
CA ILE A 75 -13.77 0.90 5.37
C ILE A 75 -14.82 2.01 5.21
N GLN A 76 -15.03 2.84 6.22
CA GLN A 76 -16.09 3.85 6.22
C GLN A 76 -15.74 5.01 5.26
N GLY A 77 -16.56 5.23 4.24
CA GLY A 77 -16.32 6.24 3.20
C GLY A 77 -15.45 5.78 2.03
N GLY A 78 -15.13 4.48 1.96
CA GLY A 78 -14.40 3.89 0.84
C GLY A 78 -15.19 3.88 -0.48
N PRO A 79 -14.53 3.71 -1.63
CA PRO A 79 -15.17 3.60 -2.94
C PRO A 79 -16.24 2.50 -2.99
N SER A 80 -17.39 2.79 -3.62
CA SER A 80 -18.62 1.98 -3.59
C SER A 80 -18.56 0.62 -4.30
N LYS A 81 -17.37 0.13 -4.69
CA LYS A 81 -17.18 -1.12 -5.45
C LYS A 81 -15.97 -1.94 -4.99
N LEU A 82 -15.34 -1.58 -3.88
CA LEU A 82 -14.26 -2.38 -3.31
C LEU A 82 -14.86 -3.42 -2.38
N ASN A 83 -14.65 -4.70 -2.69
CA ASN A 83 -14.89 -5.79 -1.77
C ASN A 83 -13.73 -5.78 -0.76
N PHE A 84 -13.95 -5.18 0.41
CA PHE A 84 -13.01 -5.15 1.53
C PHE A 84 -13.16 -6.40 2.40
#